data_AF-A0A7V5KUR8-F1
#
_entry.id   AF-A0A7V5KUR8-F1
#
_cell.length_a   1.000
_cell.length_b   1.000
_cell.length_c   1.000
_cell.angle_alpha   90.00
_cell.angle_beta   90.00
_cell.angle_gamma   90.00
#
_symmetry.space_group_name_H-M   'P 1'
#
loop_
_entity.id
_entity.type
_entity.pdbx_description
1 polymer ?
#
loop_
_entity_poly.entity_id
_entity_poly.type
_entity_poly.pdbx_seq_one_letter_code
_entity_poly.pdbx_strand_id
1 'polypeptide(L)'
;MEAELFINTVTALMGLLFIAATSALLLKRLHFPYTVGLVIIGIALSFVADNFQGLSQGLETLKLSPLLIMFIFIPILIFESAFGTDVRLLLKNLVPTMVLAAPGLLLSTGLIGLIIYLLTPL
;
A
#
# COMPACT_ATOMS: atom_id res chain seq x y z
N MET A 1 -6.93 -0.17 31.76
CA MET A 1 -7.36 0.64 30.61
C MET A 1 -6.23 0.83 29.58
N GLU A 2 -5.11 1.49 29.92
CA GLU A 2 -3.95 1.66 29.01
C GLU A 2 -3.38 0.33 28.47
N ALA A 3 -3.19 -0.66 29.36
CA ALA A 3 -2.62 -1.96 28.99
C ALA A 3 -3.53 -2.80 28.08
N GLU A 4 -4.85 -2.74 28.26
CA GLU A 4 -5.81 -3.48 27.44
C GLU A 4 -5.88 -2.92 26.01
N LEU A 5 -5.80 -1.59 25.87
CA LEU A 5 -5.78 -0.93 24.56
C LEU A 5 -4.48 -1.25 23.79
N PHE A 6 -3.34 -1.27 24.49
CA PHE A 6 -2.07 -1.69 23.91
C PHE A 6 -2.12 -3.14 23.41
N ILE A 7 -2.62 -4.07 24.23
CA ILE A 7 -2.74 -5.48 23.84
C ILE A 7 -3.65 -5.64 22.62
N ASN A 8 -4.83 -5.00 22.62
CA ASN A 8 -5.75 -5.07 21.48
C ASN A 8 -5.13 -4.54 20.18
N THR A 9 -4.36 -3.45 20.28
CA THR A 9 -3.66 -2.84 19.13
C THR A 9 -2.59 -3.77 18.57
N VAL A 10 -1.76 -4.35 19.46
CA VAL A 10 -0.71 -5.30 19.06
C VAL A 10 -1.34 -6.57 18.45
N THR A 11 -2.38 -7.12 19.07
CA THR A 11 -3.10 -8.29 18.54
C THR A 11 -3.71 -8.00 17.17
N ALA A 12 -4.33 -6.83 16.98
CA ALA A 12 -4.88 -6.43 15.70
C ALA A 12 -3.77 -6.27 14.63
N LEU A 13 -2.63 -5.66 14.97
CA LEU A 13 -1.47 -5.56 14.06
C LEU A 13 -0.93 -6.93 13.68
N MET A 14 -0.73 -7.82 14.65
CA MET A 14 -0.25 -9.18 14.38
C MET A 14 -1.25 -9.97 13.53
N GLY A 15 -2.56 -9.82 13.79
CA GLY A 15 -3.61 -10.42 12.98
C GLY A 15 -3.60 -9.92 11.54
N LEU A 16 -3.48 -8.60 11.33
CA LEU A 16 -3.41 -8.00 10.00
C LEU A 16 -2.15 -8.45 9.25
N LEU A 17 -0.99 -8.48 9.92
CA LEU A 17 0.27 -8.98 9.36
C LEU A 17 0.19 -10.47 9.00
N PHE A 18 -0.45 -11.28 9.84
CA PHE A 18 -0.66 -12.70 9.58
C PHE A 18 -1.54 -12.92 8.34
N ILE A 19 -2.63 -12.14 8.22
CA ILE A 19 -3.50 -12.18 7.04
C ILE A 19 -2.73 -11.73 5.81
N ALA A 20 -1.97 -10.63 5.88
CA ALA A 20 -1.17 -10.14 4.77
C ALA A 20 -0.13 -11.17 4.29
N ALA A 21 0.62 -11.77 5.23
CA ALA A 21 1.62 -12.80 4.92
C ALA A 21 0.99 -14.06 4.30
N THR A 22 -0.11 -14.54 4.89
CA THR A 22 -0.83 -15.71 4.38
C THR A 22 -1.42 -15.42 2.99
N SER A 23 -1.98 -14.22 2.79
CA SER A 23 -2.49 -13.77 1.50
C SER A 23 -1.39 -13.70 0.45
N ALA A 24 -0.21 -13.20 0.80
CA ALA A 24 0.94 -13.15 -0.10
C ALA A 24 1.34 -14.54 -0.59
N LEU A 25 1.39 -15.53 0.31
CA LEU A 25 1.68 -16.92 -0.02
C LEU A 25 0.60 -17.53 -0.92
N LEU A 26 -0.67 -17.35 -0.56
CA LEU A 26 -1.82 -17.89 -1.30
C LEU A 26 -1.93 -17.30 -2.71
N LEU A 27 -1.92 -15.97 -2.82
CA LEU A 27 -2.04 -15.26 -4.10
C LEU A 27 -0.89 -15.59 -5.05
N LYS A 28 0.34 -15.69 -4.51
CA LYS A 28 1.51 -16.10 -5.30
C LYS A 28 1.36 -17.54 -5.82
N ARG A 29 0.82 -18.45 -5.01
CA ARG A 29 0.59 -19.85 -5.42
C ARG A 29 -0.52 -19.97 -6.47
N LEU A 30 -1.52 -19.10 -6.42
CA LEU A 30 -2.61 -19.01 -7.40
C LEU A 30 -2.23 -18.25 -8.68
N HIS A 31 -0.98 -17.76 -8.79
CA HIS A 31 -0.51 -16.89 -9.89
C HIS A 31 -1.36 -15.62 -10.06
N PHE A 32 -2.00 -15.15 -9.00
CA PHE A 32 -2.81 -13.94 -9.01
C PHE A 32 -1.95 -12.71 -8.69
N PRO A 33 -2.16 -11.53 -9.33
CA PRO A 33 -1.42 -10.31 -9.01
C PRO A 33 -1.59 -9.93 -7.54
N TYR A 34 -0.50 -10.02 -6.79
CA TYR A 34 -0.50 -9.86 -5.33
C TYR A 34 -1.10 -8.53 -4.87
N THR A 35 -0.74 -7.42 -5.55
CA THR A 35 -1.21 -6.08 -5.20
C THR A 35 -2.71 -5.95 -5.31
N VAL A 36 -3.30 -6.40 -6.42
CA VAL A 36 -4.75 -6.39 -6.64
C VAL A 36 -5.45 -7.31 -5.64
N GLY A 37 -4.89 -8.49 -5.37
CA GLY A 37 -5.46 -9.45 -4.44
C GLY A 37 -5.50 -8.91 -3.01
N LEU A 38 -4.43 -8.24 -2.57
CA LEU A 38 -4.37 -7.63 -1.25
C LEU A 38 -5.41 -6.51 -1.08
N VAL A 39 -5.66 -5.72 -2.12
CA VAL A 39 -6.74 -4.70 -2.11
C VAL A 39 -8.11 -5.36 -1.94
N ILE A 40 -8.40 -6.43 -2.69
CA ILE A 40 -9.66 -7.17 -2.58
C ILE A 40 -9.84 -7.74 -1.16
N ILE A 41 -8.78 -8.32 -0.60
CA ILE A 41 -8.79 -8.87 0.77
C ILE A 41 -9.01 -7.78 1.81
N GLY A 42 -8.39 -6.61 1.65
CA GLY A 42 -8.63 -5.45 2.51
C GLY A 42 -10.09 -4.97 2.46
N ILE A 43 -10.67 -4.90 1.26
CA ILE A 43 -12.09 -4.56 1.07
C ILE A 43 -12.99 -5.61 1.75
N ALA A 44 -12.72 -6.89 1.53
CA ALA A 44 -13.48 -7.98 2.16
C ALA A 44 -13.37 -7.95 3.70
N LEU A 45 -12.17 -7.67 4.24
CA LEU A 45 -11.94 -7.46 5.67
C LEU A 45 -12.79 -6.33 6.24
N SER A 46 -12.95 -5.23 5.50
CA SER A 46 -13.80 -4.11 5.92
C SER A 46 -15.26 -4.56 6.10
N PHE A 47 -15.81 -5.33 5.16
CA PHE A 47 -17.19 -5.84 5.28
C PHE A 47 -17.37 -6.85 6.42
N VAL A 48 -16.35 -7.68 6.68
CA VAL A 48 -16.39 -8.65 7.78
C VAL A 48 -16.27 -7.94 9.14
N ALA A 49 -15.46 -6.88 9.23
CA ALA A 49 -15.26 -6.13 10.47
C ALA A 49 -16.57 -5.56 11.04
N ASP A 50 -17.50 -5.13 10.19
CA ASP A 50 -18.82 -4.62 10.61
C ASP A 50 -19.65 -5.68 11.39
N ASN A 51 -19.37 -6.96 11.18
CA ASN A 51 -20.08 -8.07 11.82
C ASN A 51 -19.38 -8.58 13.09
N PHE A 52 -18.12 -8.17 13.35
CA PHE A 52 -17.30 -8.66 14.46
C PHE A 52 -16.75 -7.49 15.29
N GLN A 53 -17.40 -7.20 16.43
CA GLN A 53 -17.08 -6.05 17.29
C GLN A 53 -15.61 -5.99 17.77
N GLY A 54 -14.96 -7.13 17.97
CA GLY A 54 -13.54 -7.17 18.36
C GLY A 54 -12.58 -6.80 17.23
N LEU A 55 -12.98 -7.07 15.97
CA LEU A 55 -12.19 -6.74 14.79
C LEU A 55 -12.39 -5.27 14.40
N SER A 56 -13.62 -4.74 14.50
CA SER A 56 -13.91 -3.33 14.20
C SER A 56 -13.13 -2.38 15.11
N GLN A 57 -13.10 -2.63 16.43
CA GLN A 57 -12.34 -1.81 17.38
C GLN A 57 -10.84 -1.80 17.08
N GLY A 58 -10.27 -2.96 16.70
CA GLY A 58 -8.86 -3.07 16.32
C GLY A 58 -8.52 -2.38 15.00
N LEU A 59 -9.44 -2.38 14.02
CA LEU A 59 -9.23 -1.67 12.75
C LEU A 59 -9.40 -0.15 12.91
N GLU A 60 -10.31 0.30 13.77
CA GLU A 60 -10.51 1.73 14.05
C GLU A 60 -9.30 2.36 14.74
N THR A 61 -8.65 1.64 15.65
CA THR A 61 -7.41 2.10 16.30
C THR A 61 -6.21 2.07 15.35
N LEU A 62 -6.23 1.20 14.33
CA LEU A 62 -5.16 1.05 13.33
C LEU A 62 -5.34 1.87 12.06
N LYS A 63 -6.07 2.99 12.14
CA LYS A 63 -6.19 3.93 11.01
C LYS A 63 -4.80 4.44 10.62
N LEU A 64 -4.39 4.09 9.40
CA LEU A 64 -3.15 4.59 8.81
C LEU A 64 -3.26 6.10 8.58
N SER A 65 -2.58 6.86 9.42
CA SER A 65 -2.47 8.30 9.22
C SER A 65 -1.67 8.59 7.94
N PRO A 66 -2.08 9.57 7.12
CA PRO A 66 -1.28 10.02 5.97
C PRO A 66 0.15 10.40 6.35
N LEU A 67 0.35 10.96 7.55
CA LEU A 67 1.68 11.29 8.07
C LEU A 67 2.54 10.04 8.26
N LEU A 68 1.96 8.96 8.80
CA LEU A 68 2.67 7.71 9.01
C LEU A 68 3.10 7.10 7.68
N ILE A 69 2.21 7.12 6.68
CA ILE A 69 2.55 6.66 5.32
C ILE A 69 3.73 7.45 4.76
N MET A 70 3.65 8.78 4.78
CA MET A 70 4.66 9.64 4.17
C MET A 70 6.01 9.60 4.89
N PHE A 71 6.04 9.48 6.23
CA PHE A 71 7.26 9.58 7.02
C PHE A 71 7.88 8.23 7.41
N ILE A 72 7.08 7.15 7.46
CA ILE A 72 7.57 5.82 7.84
C ILE A 72 7.56 4.89 6.64
N PHE A 73 6.39 4.65 6.03
CA PHE A 73 6.28 3.64 4.97
C PHE A 73 7.01 4.05 3.69
N ILE A 74 6.73 5.25 3.15
CA ILE A 74 7.31 5.70 1.87
C ILE A 74 8.85 5.72 1.92
N PRO A 75 9.51 6.27 2.95
CA PRO A 75 10.96 6.24 3.01
C PRO A 75 11.50 4.81 3.04
N ILE A 76 10.95 3.94 3.91
CA ILE A 76 11.38 2.54 4.02
C ILE A 76 11.21 1.80 2.68
N LEU A 77 10.06 1.96 2.02
CA LEU A 77 9.76 1.31 0.74
C LEU A 77 10.65 1.82 -0.40
N ILE A 78 10.85 3.14 -0.50
CA ILE A 78 11.73 3.73 -1.52
C ILE A 78 13.17 3.27 -1.31
N PHE A 79 13.66 3.23 -0.07
CA PHE A 79 15.00 2.73 0.22
C PHE A 79 15.14 1.25 -0.13
N GLU A 80 14.19 0.41 0.27
CA GLU A 80 14.20 -1.03 -0.05
C GLU A 80 14.23 -1.27 -1.57
N SER A 81 13.38 -0.57 -2.32
CA SER A 81 13.34 -0.66 -3.78
C SER A 81 14.63 -0.13 -4.44
N ALA A 82 15.21 0.95 -3.90
CA ALA A 82 16.47 1.50 -4.39
C ALA A 82 17.65 0.54 -4.15
N PHE A 83 17.74 -0.08 -2.97
CA PHE A 83 18.77 -1.08 -2.66
C PHE A 83 18.62 -2.36 -3.49
N GLY A 84 17.40 -2.75 -3.85
CA GLY A 84 17.12 -3.89 -4.73
C GLY A 84 17.41 -3.63 -6.22
N THR A 85 17.69 -2.39 -6.62
CA THR A 85 17.89 -2.00 -8.03
C THR A 85 19.36 -2.18 -8.46
N ASP A 86 19.59 -2.81 -9.63
CA ASP A 86 20.94 -2.90 -10.22
C ASP A 86 21.42 -1.53 -10.70
N VAL A 87 22.35 -0.95 -9.94
CA VAL A 87 22.94 0.36 -10.22
C VAL A 87 23.66 0.41 -11.58
N ARG A 88 24.30 -0.68 -12.02
CA ARG A 88 25.01 -0.70 -13.32
C ARG A 88 24.01 -0.62 -14.47
N LEU A 89 22.89 -1.35 -14.36
CA LEU A 89 21.83 -1.30 -15.37
C LEU A 89 21.12 0.05 -15.38
N LEU A 90 20.87 0.63 -14.19
CA LEU A 90 20.30 1.97 -14.05
C LEU A 90 21.19 3.02 -14.70
N LEU A 91 22.49 3.01 -14.42
CA LEU A 91 23.44 3.97 -15.01
C LEU A 91 23.57 3.80 -16.53
N LYS A 92 23.59 2.55 -17.02
CA LYS A 92 23.62 2.28 -18.47
C LYS A 92 22.38 2.83 -19.19
N ASN A 93 21.23 2.86 -18.53
CA ASN A 93 19.95 3.34 -19.08
C ASN A 93 19.45 4.62 -18.38
N LEU A 94 20.36 5.43 -17.84
CA LEU A 94 19.98 6.58 -17.02
C LEU A 94 19.14 7.59 -17.81
N VAL A 95 19.53 7.88 -19.04
CA VAL A 95 18.82 8.84 -19.90
C VAL A 95 17.39 8.38 -20.21
N PRO A 96 17.14 7.17 -20.77
CA PRO A 96 15.78 6.66 -20.94
C PRO A 96 14.96 6.64 -19.64
N THR A 97 15.59 6.21 -18.53
CA THR A 97 14.92 6.11 -17.24
C THR A 97 14.50 7.48 -16.71
N MET A 98 15.36 8.49 -16.80
CA MET A 98 15.07 9.86 -16.37
C MET A 98 13.99 10.50 -17.24
N VAL A 99 13.98 10.24 -18.56
CA VAL A 99 12.92 10.71 -19.47
C VAL A 99 11.56 10.11 -19.09
N LEU A 100 11.51 8.82 -18.75
CA LEU A 100 10.26 8.20 -18.30
C LEU A 100 9.84 8.70 -16.92
N ALA A 101 10.78 8.82 -15.99
CA ALA A 101 10.51 9.16 -14.58
C ALA A 101 10.11 10.63 -14.37
N ALA A 102 10.67 11.57 -15.14
CA ALA A 102 10.37 13.00 -14.98
C ALA A 102 9.36 13.50 -16.04
N PRO A 103 9.74 13.75 -17.31
CA PRO A 103 8.80 14.28 -18.28
C PRO A 103 7.66 13.31 -18.61
N GLY A 104 7.93 12.00 -18.71
CA GLY A 104 6.88 10.99 -18.91
C GLY A 104 5.83 10.99 -17.78
N LEU A 105 6.29 11.07 -16.53
CA LEU A 105 5.41 11.16 -15.35
C LEU A 105 4.59 12.45 -15.33
N LEU A 106 5.21 13.60 -15.63
CA LEU A 106 4.51 14.90 -15.70
C LEU A 106 3.42 14.89 -16.77
N LEU A 107 3.73 14.36 -17.96
CA LEU A 107 2.75 14.21 -19.04
C LEU A 107 1.60 13.29 -18.62
N SER A 108 1.90 12.13 -18.04
CA SER A 108 0.87 11.19 -17.56
C SER A 108 -0.04 11.84 -16.50
N THR A 109 0.56 12.51 -15.52
CA THR A 109 -0.16 13.20 -14.44
C THR A 109 -1.05 14.31 -15.00
N GLY A 110 -0.52 15.13 -15.93
CA GLY A 110 -1.29 16.19 -16.59
C GLY A 110 -2.45 15.66 -17.42
N LEU A 111 -2.24 14.57 -18.18
CA LEU A 111 -3.29 13.94 -18.98
C LEU A 111 -4.39 13.35 -18.10
N ILE A 112 -4.03 12.57 -17.07
CA ILE A 112 -5.00 12.00 -16.13
C ILE A 112 -5.77 13.11 -15.42
N GLY A 113 -5.07 14.16 -14.96
CA GLY A 113 -5.71 15.32 -14.34
C GLY A 113 -6.69 16.03 -15.26
N LEU A 114 -6.34 16.23 -16.53
CA LEU A 114 -7.21 16.84 -17.54
C LEU A 114 -8.43 15.97 -17.84
N ILE A 115 -8.25 14.65 -17.95
CA ILE A 115 -9.35 13.69 -18.12
C ILE A 115 -10.31 13.80 -16.94
N ILE A 116 -9.80 13.76 -15.71
CA ILE A 116 -10.64 13.87 -14.50
C ILE A 116 -11.38 15.20 -14.47
N TYR A 117 -10.72 16.31 -14.82
CA TYR A 117 -11.33 17.64 -14.88
C TYR A 117 -12.48 17.73 -15.91
N LEU A 118 -12.34 17.06 -17.06
CA LEU A 118 -13.39 17.07 -18.10
C LEU A 118 -14.56 16.11 -17.80
N LEU A 119 -14.26 14.94 -17.23
CA LEU A 119 -15.25 13.88 -17.00
C LEU A 119 -15.96 13.99 -15.64
N THR A 120 -15.33 14.61 -14.64
CA THR A 120 -15.91 14.78 -13.31
C THR A 120 -16.41 16.22 -13.18
N PRO A 121 -17.67 16.43 -12.74
CA PRO A 121 -18.13 17.76 -12.36
C PRO A 121 -17.50 18.15 -11.02
N LEU A 122 -16.30 18.71 -11.07
CA LEU A 122 -15.60 19.33 -9.94
C LEU A 122 -15.97 20.81 -9.83
#